data_AF-Q2SRQ8-F1
#
_entry.id   AF-Q2SRQ8-F1
#
_cell.length_a   1.000
_cell.length_b   1.000
_cell.length_c   1.000
_cell.angle_alpha   90.00
_cell.angle_beta   90.00
_cell.angle_gamma   90.00
#
_symmetry.space_group_name_H-M   'P 1'
#
loop_
_entity.id
_entity.type
_entity.pdbx_description
1 polymer ?
#
loop_
_entity_poly.entity_id
_entity_poly.type
_entity_poly.pdbx_seq_one_letter_code
_entity_poly.pdbx_strand_id
1 'polypeptide(L)'
;MQKLSNDSKINKSTNSKLIKYKRIPFRKLIKFCLKNLIKERLFCILNFSNILISFLIGVLLAFVKTGQNRVIIFNFYILFFTCCLLFVLILKMIQFFFNKNLEDKTTYIVLTNQVSRNKFFISQYFLIILILAINVLVSFLLINLAYSVFNRFKYDSFILRMTLVYLLYNLFASFCLINFISMLMFLFSLQTTTIICTLLLSLCFVANIPMSFVKANEKSYDIEFLTKDNNHEIFKLNDVYDAYTLKKNILEDKIKYPYLSKYIYQYFLNNKFLKDDFSSKSNIDLRIKMWDQLGLINHQKIIINEKNLKLFSKPSGNIKVPGSWKRNDLLDLKLTLKNTFITNNQLKELIKKTTDKNKKNILLDFLNFSIEINNYFKDKLQVSKYELLYDFLFLDNLKNSNYLTKSNDLKSVKYELTNKDIRNIYEYELLTINSDGFRFSNSKSLVNKLNFNLMYVARILENYFIKYSSNYIILSTSRVLTNQSDWSSYIKTRNKMKYFSYINLYNGLWVFYTSNLGFYYKDIWFTPDSDSFIQLENQKNLFLGYLEYDLKLLKNNSISEDTTSNYTKPQIYLITLITINVLSFLIALYKFKKKDF
;
A
#
# COMPACT_ATOMS: atom_id res chain seq x y z
N MET A 1 -58.93 35.23 86.28
CA MET A 1 -57.87 34.66 87.14
C MET A 1 -57.83 33.13 86.92
N GLN A 2 -56.64 32.59 86.69
CA GLN A 2 -56.19 31.16 86.73
C GLN A 2 -56.70 30.08 85.73
N LYS A 3 -55.81 29.78 84.75
CA LYS A 3 -55.24 28.49 84.27
C LYS A 3 -56.06 27.17 84.14
N LEU A 4 -56.19 26.75 82.86
CA LEU A 4 -55.64 25.52 82.19
C LEU A 4 -55.87 24.10 82.75
N SER A 5 -56.48 23.23 81.93
CA SER A 5 -55.84 22.14 81.13
C SER A 5 -56.62 20.81 81.06
N ASN A 6 -56.36 20.10 79.95
CA ASN A 6 -56.56 18.66 79.64
C ASN A 6 -57.92 18.20 79.08
N ASP A 7 -57.99 17.35 78.07
CA ASP A 7 -57.06 16.98 77.00
C ASP A 7 -57.89 16.17 76.00
N SER A 8 -57.57 16.30 74.71
CA SER A 8 -58.21 15.55 73.63
C SER A 8 -57.23 14.54 73.06
N LYS A 9 -57.71 13.34 72.66
CA LYS A 9 -57.25 12.51 71.51
C LYS A 9 -57.66 11.05 71.75
N ILE A 10 -58.81 10.62 71.24
CA ILE A 10 -59.06 10.17 69.86
C ILE A 10 -58.13 9.03 69.44
N ASN A 11 -58.79 7.87 69.43
CA ASN A 11 -58.45 6.59 68.87
C ASN A 11 -57.59 6.58 67.60
N LYS A 12 -56.60 5.70 67.65
CA LYS A 12 -56.12 4.80 66.60
C LYS A 12 -57.03 4.72 65.35
N SER A 13 -56.63 5.39 64.27
CA SER A 13 -56.61 4.79 62.93
C SER A 13 -55.91 5.73 61.96
N THR A 14 -54.69 5.38 61.55
CA THR A 14 -54.14 5.51 60.18
C THR A 14 -52.63 5.32 60.26
N ASN A 15 -52.22 4.05 60.28
CA ASN A 15 -50.92 3.68 59.72
C ASN A 15 -51.00 3.98 58.22
N SER A 16 -50.69 5.22 57.82
CA SER A 16 -50.36 5.54 56.44
C SER A 16 -49.05 4.83 56.12
N LYS A 17 -49.17 3.62 55.55
CA LYS A 17 -48.06 2.95 54.87
C LYS A 17 -47.52 3.92 53.82
N LEU A 18 -46.46 4.65 54.18
CA LEU A 18 -45.58 5.30 53.22
C LEU A 18 -45.20 4.23 52.20
N ILE A 19 -45.71 4.40 50.98
CA ILE A 19 -45.42 3.52 49.84
C ILE A 19 -43.90 3.52 49.70
N LYS A 20 -43.24 2.44 50.14
CA LYS A 20 -41.80 2.24 49.90
C LYS A 20 -41.62 2.10 48.39
N TYR A 21 -41.25 3.20 47.74
CA TYR A 21 -40.89 3.21 46.32
C TYR A 21 -39.80 2.18 46.06
N LYS A 22 -40.17 1.09 45.39
CA LYS A 22 -39.26 -0.01 45.08
C LYS A 22 -38.25 0.48 44.03
N ARG A 23 -36.99 0.69 44.42
CA ARG A 23 -35.92 1.16 43.51
C ARG A 23 -35.90 0.30 42.24
N ILE A 24 -36.10 0.93 41.08
CA ILE A 24 -36.09 0.21 39.79
C ILE A 24 -34.65 -0.27 39.48
N PRO A 25 -34.43 -1.56 39.18
CA PRO A 25 -33.12 -2.09 38.81
C PRO A 25 -32.69 -1.62 37.42
N PHE A 26 -31.38 -1.46 37.21
CA PHE A 26 -30.78 -0.94 35.96
C PHE A 26 -31.22 -1.73 34.72
N ARG A 27 -31.27 -3.07 34.81
CA ARG A 27 -31.72 -3.94 33.72
C ARG A 27 -33.16 -3.66 33.24
N LYS A 28 -34.08 -3.29 34.15
CA LYS A 28 -35.46 -2.96 33.77
C LYS A 28 -35.53 -1.62 33.02
N LEU A 29 -34.69 -0.65 33.39
CA LEU A 29 -34.57 0.62 32.67
C LEU A 29 -34.04 0.42 31.25
N ILE A 30 -32.98 -0.37 31.08
CA ILE A 30 -32.46 -0.74 29.75
C ILE A 30 -33.56 -1.39 28.90
N LYS A 31 -34.29 -2.36 29.44
CA LYS A 31 -35.37 -3.05 28.71
C LYS A 31 -36.50 -2.10 28.31
N PHE A 32 -36.84 -1.13 29.16
CA PHE A 32 -37.83 -0.09 28.86
C PHE A 32 -37.34 0.81 27.71
N CYS A 33 -36.13 1.37 27.82
CA CYS A 33 -35.55 2.23 26.78
C CYS A 33 -35.41 1.50 25.43
N LEU A 34 -35.00 0.23 25.44
CA LEU A 34 -34.89 -0.58 24.23
C LEU A 34 -36.25 -0.80 23.55
N LYS A 35 -37.30 -1.11 24.33
CA LYS A 35 -38.67 -1.28 23.78
C LYS A 35 -39.20 0.00 23.13
N ASN A 36 -38.91 1.16 23.73
CA ASN A 36 -39.36 2.44 23.16
C ASN A 36 -38.63 2.75 21.85
N LEU A 37 -37.33 2.43 21.78
CA LEU A 37 -36.51 2.71 20.62
C LEU A 37 -36.84 1.79 19.42
N ILE A 38 -37.13 0.51 19.64
CA ILE A 38 -37.54 -0.42 18.55
C ILE A 38 -38.87 -0.01 17.90
N LYS A 39 -39.73 0.71 18.62
CA LYS A 39 -40.99 1.23 18.05
C LYS A 39 -40.77 2.39 17.07
N GLU A 40 -39.60 3.01 17.08
CA GLU A 40 -39.29 4.12 16.19
C GLU A 40 -38.94 3.60 14.79
N ARG A 41 -39.82 3.84 13.80
CA ARG A 41 -39.65 3.34 12.42
C ARG A 41 -38.31 3.76 11.80
N LEU A 42 -37.89 5.00 12.02
CA LEU A 42 -36.64 5.54 11.48
C LEU A 42 -35.42 4.77 11.99
N PHE A 43 -35.42 4.36 13.27
CA PHE A 43 -34.34 3.55 13.84
C PHE A 43 -34.22 2.21 13.11
N CYS A 44 -35.34 1.50 12.92
CA CYS A 44 -35.34 0.22 12.20
C CYS A 44 -34.84 0.36 10.75
N ILE A 45 -35.24 1.42 10.04
CA ILE A 45 -34.80 1.69 8.66
C ILE A 45 -33.28 1.90 8.59
N LEU A 46 -32.72 2.70 9.51
CA LEU A 46 -31.28 2.98 9.54
C LEU A 46 -30.45 1.72 9.84
N ASN A 47 -30.88 0.89 10.79
CA ASN A 47 -30.19 -0.37 11.10
C ASN A 47 -30.26 -1.35 9.92
N PHE A 48 -31.42 -1.45 9.27
CA PHE A 48 -31.58 -2.29 8.07
C PHE A 48 -30.67 -1.82 6.93
N SER A 49 -30.59 -0.49 6.71
CA SER A 49 -29.69 0.10 5.71
C SER A 49 -28.23 -0.26 5.99
N ASN A 50 -27.77 -0.16 7.24
CA ASN A 50 -26.40 -0.53 7.64
C ASN A 50 -26.08 -1.99 7.33
N ILE A 51 -27.00 -2.89 7.67
CA ILE A 51 -26.90 -4.33 7.41
C ILE A 51 -26.81 -4.60 5.91
N LEU A 52 -27.73 -4.01 5.13
CA LEU A 52 -27.81 -4.20 3.68
C LEU A 52 -26.52 -3.75 2.98
N ILE A 53 -26.01 -2.56 3.32
CA ILE A 53 -24.82 -2.00 2.70
C ILE A 53 -23.57 -2.83 3.05
N SER A 54 -23.48 -3.30 4.30
CA SER A 54 -22.38 -4.17 4.75
C SER A 54 -22.38 -5.51 4.01
N PHE A 55 -23.56 -6.10 3.80
CA PHE A 55 -23.71 -7.31 3.00
C PHE A 55 -23.26 -7.07 1.55
N LEU A 56 -23.77 -6.02 0.89
CA LEU A 56 -23.42 -5.67 -0.50
C LEU A 56 -21.90 -5.50 -0.69
N ILE A 57 -21.21 -4.88 0.26
CA ILE A 57 -19.76 -4.72 0.20
C ILE A 57 -19.02 -6.05 0.34
N GLY A 58 -19.48 -6.95 1.23
CA GLY A 58 -18.93 -8.30 1.32
C GLY A 58 -19.04 -9.07 0.00
N VAL A 59 -20.17 -8.94 -0.70
CA VAL A 59 -20.37 -9.49 -2.05
C VAL A 59 -19.42 -8.85 -3.04
N LEU A 60 -19.36 -7.52 -3.09
CA LEU A 60 -18.55 -6.78 -4.04
C LEU A 60 -17.06 -7.13 -3.91
N LEU A 61 -16.54 -7.22 -2.69
CA LEU A 61 -15.15 -7.62 -2.43
C LEU A 61 -14.81 -9.02 -2.95
N ALA A 62 -15.77 -9.95 -2.99
CA ALA A 62 -15.55 -11.30 -3.51
C ALA A 62 -15.33 -11.32 -5.03
N PHE A 63 -15.94 -10.40 -5.78
CA PHE A 63 -15.80 -10.31 -7.24
C PHE A 63 -14.55 -9.57 -7.71
N VAL A 64 -13.88 -8.83 -6.83
CA VAL A 64 -12.69 -8.04 -7.18
C VAL A 64 -11.43 -8.92 -7.19
N LYS A 65 -10.72 -8.91 -8.33
CA LYS A 65 -9.54 -9.76 -8.56
C LYS A 65 -8.25 -9.23 -7.92
N THR A 66 -8.01 -7.92 -7.96
CA THR A 66 -6.76 -7.31 -7.43
C THR A 66 -6.94 -6.84 -5.99
N GLY A 67 -5.92 -7.04 -5.15
CA GLY A 67 -5.95 -6.61 -3.76
C GLY A 67 -5.94 -5.08 -3.61
N GLN A 68 -5.25 -4.36 -4.49
CA GLN A 68 -5.30 -2.90 -4.59
C GLN A 68 -6.75 -2.39 -4.70
N ASN A 69 -7.54 -2.96 -5.63
CA ASN A 69 -8.92 -2.52 -5.81
C ASN A 69 -9.78 -2.86 -4.59
N ARG A 70 -9.53 -4.00 -3.92
CA ARG A 70 -10.20 -4.34 -2.66
C ARG A 70 -9.94 -3.28 -1.57
N VAL A 71 -8.69 -2.82 -1.43
CA VAL A 71 -8.33 -1.75 -0.49
C VAL A 71 -9.07 -0.44 -0.82
N ILE A 72 -9.04 -0.02 -2.08
CA ILE A 72 -9.67 1.24 -2.52
C ILE A 72 -11.18 1.21 -2.23
N ILE A 73 -11.86 0.15 -2.63
CA ILE A 73 -13.30 -0.05 -2.43
C ILE A 73 -13.65 -0.06 -0.95
N PHE A 74 -12.89 -0.80 -0.14
CA PHE A 74 -13.16 -0.89 1.29
C PHE A 74 -12.91 0.43 2.02
N ASN A 75 -11.89 1.19 1.59
CA ASN A 75 -11.63 2.54 2.09
C ASN A 75 -12.76 3.52 1.77
N PHE A 76 -13.41 3.40 0.61
CA PHE A 76 -14.63 4.16 0.33
C PHE A 76 -15.80 3.69 1.20
N TYR A 77 -15.96 2.38 1.41
CA TYR A 77 -16.99 1.85 2.28
C TYR A 77 -16.84 2.35 3.72
N ILE A 78 -15.65 2.33 4.31
CA ILE A 78 -15.48 2.78 5.69
C ILE A 78 -15.77 4.28 5.84
N LEU A 79 -15.36 5.11 4.88
CA LEU A 79 -15.73 6.53 4.85
C LEU A 79 -17.24 6.69 4.86
N PHE A 80 -17.93 6.03 3.94
CA PHE A 80 -19.39 6.12 3.84
C PHE A 80 -20.09 5.55 5.10
N PHE A 81 -19.61 4.43 5.63
CA PHE A 81 -20.18 3.78 6.80
C PHE A 81 -19.99 4.61 8.07
N THR A 82 -18.78 5.08 8.36
CA THR A 82 -18.48 5.87 9.56
C THR A 82 -19.09 7.26 9.46
N CYS A 83 -18.89 7.97 8.35
CA CYS A 83 -19.33 9.35 8.21
C CYS A 83 -20.82 9.48 7.93
N CYS A 84 -21.43 8.65 7.09
CA CYS A 84 -22.85 8.83 6.78
C CYS A 84 -23.73 7.97 7.69
N LEU A 85 -23.54 6.66 7.64
CA LEU A 85 -24.47 5.71 8.24
C LEU A 85 -24.44 5.71 9.78
N LEU A 86 -23.26 5.48 10.37
CA LEU A 86 -23.09 5.50 11.82
C LEU A 86 -23.36 6.87 12.41
N PHE A 87 -22.86 7.94 11.78
CA PHE A 87 -23.06 9.29 12.26
C PHE A 87 -24.54 9.67 12.37
N VAL A 88 -25.33 9.42 11.31
CA VAL A 88 -26.77 9.70 11.32
C VAL A 88 -27.49 8.83 12.35
N LEU A 89 -27.11 7.56 12.49
CA LEU A 89 -27.67 6.67 13.51
C LEU A 89 -27.38 7.18 14.94
N ILE A 90 -26.14 7.59 15.22
CA ILE A 90 -25.73 8.15 16.51
C ILE A 90 -26.52 9.43 16.81
N LEU A 91 -26.57 10.36 15.85
CA LEU A 91 -27.29 11.62 15.99
C LEU A 91 -28.76 11.37 16.32
N LYS A 92 -29.44 10.49 15.58
CA LYS A 92 -30.86 10.18 15.80
C LYS A 92 -31.11 9.50 17.14
N MET A 93 -30.26 8.57 17.56
CA MET A 93 -30.40 7.94 18.88
C MET A 93 -30.26 8.95 20.02
N ILE A 94 -29.29 9.87 19.91
CA ILE A 94 -29.08 10.91 20.91
C ILE A 94 -30.26 11.90 20.94
N GLN A 95 -30.76 12.33 19.78
CA GLN A 95 -31.94 13.19 19.68
C GLN A 95 -33.18 12.52 20.29
N PHE A 96 -33.38 11.23 20.05
CA PHE A 96 -34.49 10.47 20.61
C PHE A 96 -34.43 10.39 22.14
N PHE A 97 -33.29 10.01 22.71
CA PHE A 97 -33.17 9.83 24.17
C PHE A 97 -33.06 11.14 24.95
N PHE A 98 -32.34 12.13 24.43
CA PHE A 98 -32.02 13.35 25.17
C PHE A 98 -32.80 14.59 24.73
N ASN A 99 -33.64 14.53 23.69
CA ASN A 99 -34.56 15.63 23.37
C ASN A 99 -36.02 15.18 23.47
N LYS A 100 -36.41 14.20 22.66
CA LYS A 100 -37.83 13.79 22.52
C LYS A 100 -38.40 13.15 23.80
N ASN A 101 -37.67 12.21 24.41
CA ASN A 101 -38.11 11.59 25.67
C ASN A 101 -38.01 12.54 26.89
N LEU A 102 -37.27 13.65 26.77
CA LEU A 102 -37.23 14.71 27.80
C LEU A 102 -38.44 15.64 27.68
N GLU A 103 -38.92 15.88 26.47
CA GLU A 103 -40.09 16.71 26.18
C GLU A 103 -41.42 16.02 26.57
N ASP A 104 -41.46 14.68 26.56
CA ASP A 104 -42.56 13.87 27.14
C ASP A 104 -42.54 13.92 28.68
N LYS A 105 -42.94 15.08 29.23
CA LYS A 105 -42.88 15.43 30.66
C LYS A 105 -43.53 14.38 31.58
N THR A 106 -44.64 13.76 31.19
CA THR A 106 -45.42 12.84 32.03
C THR A 106 -44.69 11.55 32.37
N THR A 107 -44.10 10.88 31.39
CA THR A 107 -43.34 9.63 31.59
C THR A 107 -42.02 9.90 32.32
N TYR A 108 -41.43 11.07 32.06
CA TYR A 108 -40.15 11.46 32.63
C TYR A 108 -40.25 11.86 34.10
N ILE A 109 -41.30 12.60 34.50
CA ILE A 109 -41.56 12.97 35.90
C ILE A 109 -41.80 11.72 36.78
N VAL A 110 -42.57 10.75 36.29
CA VAL A 110 -42.86 9.51 37.02
C VAL A 110 -41.60 8.65 37.22
N LEU A 111 -40.72 8.60 36.21
CA LEU A 111 -39.46 7.83 36.29
C LEU A 111 -38.37 8.52 37.10
N THR A 112 -38.24 9.85 37.01
CA THR A 112 -37.23 10.62 37.78
C THR A 112 -37.55 10.69 39.27
N ASN A 113 -38.83 10.62 39.66
CA ASN A 113 -39.21 10.48 41.07
C ASN A 113 -38.87 9.10 41.65
N GLN A 114 -38.68 8.07 40.80
CA GLN A 114 -38.39 6.69 41.23
C GLN A 114 -36.93 6.25 41.02
N VAL A 115 -36.14 7.02 40.24
CA VAL A 115 -34.78 6.69 39.83
C VAL A 115 -33.90 7.94 39.84
N SER A 116 -32.66 7.82 40.36
CA SER A 116 -31.72 8.94 40.32
C SER A 116 -31.36 9.35 38.88
N ARG A 117 -31.26 10.66 38.64
CA ARG A 117 -30.95 11.25 37.33
C ARG A 117 -29.69 10.63 36.70
N ASN A 118 -28.63 10.43 37.48
CA ASN A 118 -27.39 9.80 36.99
C ASN A 118 -27.62 8.37 36.49
N LYS A 119 -28.39 7.58 37.24
CA LYS A 119 -28.65 6.18 36.87
C LYS A 119 -29.47 6.08 35.60
N PHE A 120 -30.40 7.02 35.39
CA PHE A 120 -31.18 7.11 34.18
C PHE A 120 -30.32 7.51 32.97
N PHE A 121 -29.51 8.58 33.09
CA PHE A 121 -28.56 9.00 32.05
C PHE A 121 -27.62 7.87 31.65
N ILE A 122 -26.96 7.23 32.63
CA ILE A 122 -26.02 6.13 32.38
C ILE A 122 -26.72 4.95 31.72
N SER A 123 -28.00 4.69 32.04
CA SER A 123 -28.77 3.62 31.40
C SER A 123 -29.03 3.90 29.92
N GLN A 124 -29.42 5.13 29.56
CA GLN A 124 -29.62 5.52 28.16
C GLN A 124 -28.30 5.53 27.40
N TYR A 125 -27.27 6.12 27.99
CA TYR A 125 -25.91 6.19 27.43
C TYR A 125 -25.33 4.79 27.14
N PHE A 126 -25.42 3.88 28.11
CA PHE A 126 -24.95 2.50 27.95
C PHE A 126 -25.72 1.77 26.84
N LEU A 127 -27.03 1.99 26.73
CA LEU A 127 -27.84 1.40 25.67
C LEU A 127 -27.42 1.90 24.28
N ILE A 128 -27.16 3.20 24.13
CA ILE A 128 -26.67 3.80 22.88
C ILE A 128 -25.35 3.12 22.45
N ILE A 129 -24.39 3.01 23.37
CA ILE A 129 -23.10 2.34 23.09
C ILE A 129 -23.31 0.88 22.69
N LEU A 130 -24.15 0.14 23.43
CA LEU A 130 -24.40 -1.27 23.18
C LEU A 130 -25.01 -1.51 21.78
N ILE A 131 -26.00 -0.72 21.39
CA ILE A 131 -26.66 -0.83 20.08
C ILE A 131 -25.65 -0.56 18.95
N LEU A 132 -24.79 0.45 19.10
CA LEU A 132 -23.78 0.77 18.10
C LEU A 132 -22.72 -0.31 18.02
N ALA A 133 -22.27 -0.85 19.15
CA ALA A 133 -21.33 -1.97 19.18
C ALA A 133 -21.91 -3.20 18.46
N ILE A 134 -23.19 -3.52 18.69
CA ILE A 134 -23.88 -4.61 18.00
C ILE A 134 -23.95 -4.33 16.49
N ASN A 135 -24.29 -3.11 16.07
CA ASN A 135 -24.34 -2.76 14.65
C ASN A 135 -22.99 -2.95 13.95
N VAL A 136 -21.90 -2.42 14.53
CA VAL A 136 -20.56 -2.56 13.95
C VAL A 136 -20.13 -4.03 13.92
N LEU A 137 -20.44 -4.80 14.97
CA LEU A 137 -20.12 -6.22 15.04
C LEU A 137 -20.91 -7.05 14.02
N VAL A 138 -22.21 -6.77 13.84
CA VAL A 138 -23.04 -7.41 12.81
C VAL A 138 -22.54 -7.06 11.41
N SER A 139 -22.19 -5.80 11.15
CA SER A 139 -21.58 -5.37 9.89
C SER A 139 -20.28 -6.12 9.61
N PHE A 140 -19.39 -6.23 10.60
CA PHE A 140 -18.14 -7.02 10.49
C PHE A 140 -18.42 -8.49 10.14
N LEU A 141 -19.36 -9.13 10.84
CA LEU A 141 -19.71 -10.53 10.59
C LEU A 141 -20.30 -10.72 9.19
N LEU A 142 -21.21 -9.84 8.77
CA LEU A 142 -21.86 -9.94 7.46
C LEU A 142 -20.89 -9.76 6.30
N ILE A 143 -19.95 -8.82 6.39
CA ILE A 143 -18.93 -8.62 5.34
C ILE A 143 -18.10 -9.90 5.16
N ASN A 144 -17.61 -10.46 6.27
CA ASN A 144 -16.78 -11.67 6.23
C ASN A 144 -17.56 -12.91 5.80
N LEU A 145 -18.81 -13.07 6.27
CA LEU A 145 -19.67 -14.17 5.86
C LEU A 145 -20.01 -14.10 4.38
N ALA A 146 -20.46 -12.94 3.89
CA ALA A 146 -20.75 -12.75 2.48
C ALA A 146 -19.50 -13.00 1.63
N TYR A 147 -18.35 -12.41 1.97
CA TYR A 147 -17.10 -12.64 1.27
C TYR A 147 -16.74 -14.14 1.20
N SER A 148 -16.84 -14.84 2.32
CA SER A 148 -16.54 -16.28 2.41
C SER A 148 -17.47 -17.12 1.53
N VAL A 149 -18.78 -16.86 1.58
CA VAL A 149 -19.78 -17.57 0.77
C VAL A 149 -19.50 -17.39 -0.73
N PHE A 150 -19.28 -16.16 -1.18
CA PHE A 150 -19.04 -15.87 -2.60
C PHE A 150 -17.64 -16.28 -3.09
N ASN A 151 -16.68 -16.50 -2.18
CA ASN A 151 -15.33 -16.99 -2.51
C ASN A 151 -15.12 -18.49 -2.22
N ARG A 152 -16.20 -19.27 -2.13
CA ARG A 152 -16.17 -20.73 -1.89
C ARG A 152 -15.40 -21.11 -0.61
N PHE A 153 -15.55 -20.33 0.45
CA PHE A 153 -14.88 -20.51 1.75
C PHE A 153 -13.34 -20.47 1.70
N LYS A 154 -12.75 -19.91 0.63
CA LYS A 154 -11.32 -19.59 0.61
C LYS A 154 -11.08 -18.31 1.39
N TYR A 155 -10.39 -18.47 2.51
CA TYR A 155 -10.13 -17.38 3.44
C TYR A 155 -8.91 -16.56 3.03
N ASP A 156 -9.08 -15.25 2.88
CA ASP A 156 -7.98 -14.31 2.67
C ASP A 156 -7.66 -13.59 3.99
N SER A 157 -6.47 -13.87 4.56
CA SER A 157 -6.00 -13.26 5.80
C SER A 157 -6.00 -11.73 5.74
N PHE A 158 -5.83 -11.16 4.55
CA PHE A 158 -5.83 -9.71 4.37
C PHE A 158 -7.22 -9.10 4.59
N ILE A 159 -8.29 -9.75 4.13
CA ILE A 159 -9.67 -9.28 4.30
C ILE A 159 -10.09 -9.34 5.77
N LEU A 160 -9.68 -10.37 6.50
CA LEU A 160 -9.88 -10.40 7.95
C LEU A 160 -9.19 -9.23 8.63
N ARG A 161 -7.90 -9.01 8.34
CA ARG A 161 -7.13 -7.92 8.97
C ARG A 161 -7.81 -6.58 8.70
N MET A 162 -8.22 -6.35 7.46
CA MET A 162 -8.92 -5.15 7.02
C MET A 162 -10.24 -4.94 7.78
N THR A 163 -11.09 -5.96 7.87
CA THR A 163 -12.37 -5.87 8.57
C THR A 163 -12.21 -5.77 10.09
N LEU A 164 -11.15 -6.35 10.67
CA LEU A 164 -10.84 -6.24 12.10
C LEU A 164 -10.35 -4.84 12.47
N VAL A 165 -9.49 -4.22 11.66
CA VAL A 165 -9.09 -2.82 11.83
C VAL A 165 -10.31 -1.90 11.72
N TYR A 166 -11.21 -2.15 10.75
CA TYR A 166 -12.50 -1.48 10.63
C TYR A 166 -13.36 -1.60 11.90
N LEU A 167 -13.46 -2.78 12.50
CA LEU A 167 -14.26 -3.04 13.70
C LEU A 167 -13.74 -2.21 14.89
N LEU A 168 -12.44 -2.31 15.17
CA LEU A 168 -11.82 -1.57 16.27
C LEU A 168 -11.92 -0.06 16.08
N TYR A 169 -11.66 0.41 14.86
CA TYR A 169 -11.75 1.82 14.51
C TYR A 169 -13.17 2.37 14.71
N ASN A 170 -14.19 1.69 14.20
CA ASN A 170 -15.57 2.17 14.30
C ASN A 170 -16.11 2.15 15.72
N LEU A 171 -15.70 1.19 16.56
CA LEU A 171 -16.04 1.19 17.98
C LEU A 171 -15.47 2.43 18.68
N PHE A 172 -14.18 2.74 18.44
CA PHE A 172 -13.53 3.91 19.01
C PHE A 172 -14.14 5.23 18.50
N ALA A 173 -14.30 5.36 17.19
CA ALA A 173 -14.88 6.56 16.58
C ALA A 173 -16.32 6.81 17.05
N SER A 174 -17.14 5.76 17.11
CA SER A 174 -18.52 5.86 17.62
C SER A 174 -18.55 6.30 19.07
N PHE A 175 -17.67 5.76 19.93
CA PHE A 175 -17.57 6.17 21.32
C PHE A 175 -17.27 7.66 21.47
N CYS A 176 -16.30 8.18 20.71
CA CYS A 176 -15.97 9.60 20.69
C CYS A 176 -17.15 10.47 20.19
N LEU A 177 -17.80 10.05 19.11
CA LEU A 177 -18.94 10.76 18.54
C LEU A 177 -20.14 10.83 19.48
N ILE A 178 -20.46 9.74 20.20
CA ILE A 178 -21.59 9.72 21.15
C ILE A 178 -21.39 10.77 22.23
N ASN A 179 -20.19 10.83 22.82
CA ASN A 179 -19.89 11.77 23.89
C ASN A 179 -19.92 13.22 23.39
N PHE A 180 -19.34 13.46 22.22
CA PHE A 180 -19.32 14.79 21.61
C PHE A 180 -20.72 15.30 21.27
N ILE A 181 -21.54 14.50 20.58
CA ILE A 181 -22.91 14.89 20.19
C ILE A 181 -23.81 15.01 21.43
N SER A 182 -23.64 14.15 22.44
CA SER A 182 -24.37 14.28 23.71
C SER A 182 -24.05 15.60 24.40
N MET A 183 -22.78 16.00 24.44
CA MET A 183 -22.37 17.30 24.98
C MET A 183 -23.04 18.46 24.22
N LEU A 184 -23.01 18.45 22.88
CA LEU A 184 -23.63 19.50 22.07
C LEU A 184 -25.14 19.62 22.36
N MET A 185 -25.85 18.49 22.42
CA MET A 185 -27.29 18.46 22.71
C MET A 185 -27.67 19.06 24.08
N PHE A 186 -26.77 19.05 25.06
CA PHE A 186 -27.03 19.66 26.37
C PHE A 186 -26.55 21.10 26.49
N LEU A 187 -25.67 21.55 25.60
CA LEU A 187 -25.18 22.94 25.57
C LEU A 187 -26.02 23.83 24.66
N PHE A 188 -26.52 23.27 23.56
CA PHE A 188 -27.19 24.01 22.50
C PHE A 188 -28.60 23.49 22.23
N SER A 189 -29.36 24.25 21.42
CA SER A 189 -30.65 23.79 20.92
C SER A 189 -30.49 22.60 19.96
N LEU A 190 -31.57 21.86 19.73
CA LEU A 190 -31.61 20.76 18.75
C LEU A 190 -31.21 21.24 17.34
N GLN A 191 -31.71 22.41 16.92
CA GLN A 191 -31.43 22.99 15.61
C GLN A 191 -29.95 23.35 15.47
N THR A 192 -29.40 24.07 16.46
CA THR A 192 -27.98 24.44 16.49
C THR A 192 -27.08 23.20 16.49
N THR A 193 -27.41 22.18 17.30
CA THR A 193 -26.66 20.92 17.34
C THR A 193 -26.68 20.21 15.99
N THR A 194 -27.83 20.20 15.31
CA THR A 194 -27.96 19.59 13.98
C THR A 194 -27.10 20.32 12.95
N ILE A 195 -27.08 21.67 12.95
CA ILE A 195 -26.23 22.48 12.06
C ILE A 195 -24.74 22.21 12.32
N ILE A 196 -24.31 22.15 13.57
CA ILE A 196 -22.91 21.84 13.91
C ILE A 196 -22.56 20.43 13.43
N CYS A 197 -23.45 19.45 13.62
CA CYS A 197 -23.23 18.07 13.20
C CYS A 197 -23.15 17.93 11.66
N THR A 198 -23.95 18.68 10.90
CA THR A 198 -23.88 18.64 9.42
C THR A 198 -22.60 19.28 8.88
N LEU A 199 -22.13 20.39 9.48
CA LEU A 199 -20.82 20.98 9.16
C LEU A 199 -19.67 20.02 9.50
N LEU A 200 -19.77 19.35 10.63
CA LEU A 200 -18.76 18.39 11.05
C LEU A 200 -18.69 17.17 10.12
N LEU A 201 -19.85 16.71 9.63
CA LEU A 201 -19.93 15.66 8.62
C LEU A 201 -19.25 16.08 7.31
N SER A 202 -19.47 17.30 6.82
CA SER A 202 -18.80 17.76 5.59
C SER A 202 -17.29 17.88 5.78
N LEU A 203 -16.83 18.35 6.93
CA LEU A 203 -15.40 18.42 7.26
C LEU A 203 -14.74 17.04 7.33
N CYS A 204 -15.45 15.98 7.73
CA CYS A 204 -14.92 14.62 7.73
C CYS A 204 -14.48 14.15 6.34
N PHE A 205 -15.21 14.52 5.28
CA PHE A 205 -14.88 14.17 3.89
C PHE A 205 -13.76 15.05 3.33
N VAL A 206 -13.70 16.32 3.72
CA VAL A 206 -12.71 17.28 3.20
C VAL A 206 -11.38 17.23 3.95
N ALA A 207 -11.31 16.49 5.07
CA ALA A 207 -10.17 16.49 5.98
C ALA A 207 -8.80 16.27 5.31
N ASN A 208 -8.68 15.36 4.33
CA ASN A 208 -7.40 15.06 3.68
C ASN A 208 -7.16 15.82 2.35
N ILE A 209 -8.16 16.55 1.85
CA ILE A 209 -8.06 17.25 0.56
C ILE A 209 -6.90 18.27 0.54
N PRO A 210 -6.69 19.11 1.57
CA PRO A 210 -5.56 20.03 1.58
C PRO A 210 -4.20 19.34 1.43
N MET A 211 -3.98 18.21 2.11
CA MET A 211 -2.73 17.45 1.99
C MET A 211 -2.57 16.86 0.60
N SER A 212 -3.66 16.35 0.03
CA SER A 212 -3.65 15.80 -1.32
C SER A 212 -3.27 16.84 -2.39
N PHE A 213 -3.75 18.09 -2.26
CA PHE A 213 -3.34 19.18 -3.15
C PHE A 213 -1.86 19.54 -3.00
N VAL A 214 -1.36 19.61 -1.76
CA VAL A 214 0.07 19.85 -1.51
C VAL A 214 0.91 18.77 -2.18
N LYS A 215 0.56 17.48 -2.01
CA LYS A 215 1.28 16.38 -2.66
C LYS A 215 1.20 16.43 -4.19
N ALA A 216 0.06 16.83 -4.74
CA ALA A 216 -0.10 16.97 -6.19
C ALA A 216 0.86 18.04 -6.73
N ASN A 217 0.98 19.17 -6.03
CA ASN A 217 1.92 20.24 -6.40
C ASN A 217 3.38 19.82 -6.19
N GLU A 218 3.69 19.06 -5.14
CA GLU A 218 5.04 18.59 -4.85
C GLU A 218 5.59 17.61 -5.89
N LYS A 219 4.73 16.95 -6.68
CA LYS A 219 5.19 16.03 -7.75
C LYS A 219 5.99 16.75 -8.85
N SER A 220 5.78 18.05 -9.03
CA SER A 220 6.53 18.85 -10.00
C SER A 220 7.73 19.57 -9.40
N TYR A 221 7.99 19.43 -8.10
CA TYR A 221 9.13 20.11 -7.47
C TYR A 221 10.46 19.46 -7.83
N ASP A 222 11.44 20.30 -8.10
CA ASP A 222 12.81 19.89 -8.38
C ASP A 222 13.71 20.21 -7.18
N ILE A 223 14.45 19.21 -6.72
CA ILE A 223 15.46 19.36 -5.67
C ILE A 223 16.84 19.22 -6.30
N GLU A 224 17.67 20.22 -6.04
CA GLU A 224 19.05 20.26 -6.49
C GLU A 224 20.00 19.69 -5.43
N PHE A 225 20.91 18.83 -5.88
CA PHE A 225 21.91 18.16 -5.08
C PHE A 225 23.31 18.52 -5.60
N LEU A 226 24.21 18.81 -4.67
CA LEU A 226 25.64 18.88 -4.94
C LEU A 226 26.27 17.52 -4.61
N THR A 227 26.73 16.84 -5.64
CA THR A 227 27.41 15.53 -5.52
C THR A 227 28.79 15.69 -4.87
N LYS A 228 29.40 14.55 -4.49
CA LYS A 228 30.76 14.54 -3.94
C LYS A 228 31.82 15.11 -4.90
N ASP A 229 31.56 15.00 -6.20
CA ASP A 229 32.44 15.50 -7.26
C ASP A 229 32.13 16.96 -7.63
N ASN A 230 31.36 17.68 -6.80
CA ASN A 230 30.88 19.04 -7.02
C ASN A 230 30.04 19.24 -8.29
N ASN A 231 29.49 18.16 -8.86
CA ASN A 231 28.51 18.26 -9.94
C ASN A 231 27.12 18.50 -9.38
N HIS A 232 26.34 19.32 -10.10
CA HIS A 232 24.95 19.61 -9.79
C HIS A 232 24.05 18.56 -10.44
N GLU A 233 23.21 17.92 -9.63
CA GLU A 233 22.20 16.97 -10.10
C GLU A 233 20.81 17.40 -9.62
N ILE A 234 19.84 17.33 -10.52
CA ILE A 234 18.45 17.71 -10.23
C ILE A 234 17.60 16.45 -10.23
N PHE A 235 16.88 16.23 -9.12
CA PHE A 235 15.91 15.16 -8.99
C PHE A 235 14.53 15.72 -8.72
N LYS A 236 13.52 15.15 -9.38
CA LYS A 236 12.13 15.39 -9.00
C LYS A 236 11.91 14.87 -7.59
N LEU A 237 11.21 15.65 -6.77
CA LEU A 237 10.87 15.28 -5.39
C LEU A 237 10.12 13.92 -5.33
N ASN A 238 9.31 13.60 -6.33
CA ASN A 238 8.66 12.27 -6.41
C ASN A 238 9.67 11.12 -6.56
N ASP A 239 10.72 11.26 -7.37
CA ASP A 239 11.76 10.23 -7.51
C ASP A 239 12.55 10.06 -6.20
N VAL A 240 12.74 11.15 -5.44
CA VAL A 240 13.32 11.10 -4.08
C VAL A 240 12.42 10.27 -3.15
N TYR A 241 11.11 10.56 -3.10
CA TYR A 241 10.18 9.78 -2.28
C TYR A 241 10.12 8.31 -2.69
N ASP A 242 10.08 8.01 -3.99
CA ASP A 242 10.02 6.64 -4.48
C ASP A 242 11.27 5.84 -4.10
N ALA A 243 12.47 6.44 -4.19
CA ALA A 243 13.72 5.77 -3.80
C ALA A 243 13.73 5.38 -2.31
N TYR A 244 13.39 6.32 -1.42
CA TYR A 244 13.36 6.07 0.03
C TYR A 244 12.21 5.16 0.45
N THR A 245 11.02 5.32 -0.14
CA THR A 245 9.85 4.48 0.16
C THR A 245 10.07 3.05 -0.33
N LEU A 246 10.65 2.86 -1.51
CA LEU A 246 11.01 1.54 -2.01
C LEU A 246 12.04 0.86 -1.11
N LYS A 247 13.11 1.57 -0.69
CA LYS A 247 14.09 1.03 0.28
C LYS A 247 13.38 0.51 1.53
N LYS A 248 12.51 1.32 2.14
CA LYS A 248 11.75 0.92 3.33
C LYS A 248 10.90 -0.33 3.07
N ASN A 249 10.13 -0.34 1.99
CA ASN A 249 9.25 -1.47 1.67
C ASN A 249 10.04 -2.76 1.42
N ILE A 250 11.20 -2.68 0.76
CA ILE A 250 12.05 -3.86 0.54
C ILE A 250 12.65 -4.37 1.86
N LEU A 251 13.13 -3.47 2.73
CA LEU A 251 13.74 -3.88 4.00
C LEU A 251 12.72 -4.48 4.99
N GLU A 252 11.49 -3.99 4.97
CA GLU A 252 10.36 -4.47 5.79
C GLU A 252 9.58 -5.64 5.17
N ASP A 253 10.08 -6.25 4.09
CA ASP A 253 9.44 -7.37 3.36
C ASP A 253 8.01 -7.04 2.84
N LYS A 254 7.75 -5.75 2.55
CA LYS A 254 6.48 -5.16 2.10
C LYS A 254 6.42 -4.98 0.57
N ILE A 255 6.74 -6.04 -0.16
CA ILE A 255 6.72 -6.08 -1.63
C ILE A 255 6.36 -7.50 -2.10
N LYS A 256 5.87 -7.67 -3.32
CA LYS A 256 5.37 -8.96 -3.84
C LYS A 256 6.36 -10.14 -3.72
N TYR A 257 7.64 -9.90 -4.03
CA TYR A 257 8.73 -10.88 -3.98
C TYR A 257 9.77 -10.46 -2.94
N PRO A 258 9.48 -10.61 -1.64
CA PRO A 258 10.24 -9.95 -0.59
C PRO A 258 11.69 -10.43 -0.51
N TYR A 259 11.93 -11.74 -0.59
CA TYR A 259 13.26 -12.31 -0.42
C TYR A 259 14.17 -11.97 -1.61
N LEU A 260 13.65 -12.11 -2.83
CA LEU A 260 14.37 -11.77 -4.05
C LEU A 260 14.67 -10.28 -4.14
N SER A 261 13.68 -9.42 -3.85
CA SER A 261 13.86 -7.97 -3.92
C SER A 261 14.92 -7.50 -2.93
N LYS A 262 14.90 -8.04 -1.71
CA LYS A 262 15.87 -7.72 -0.66
C LYS A 262 17.29 -8.17 -1.05
N TYR A 263 17.42 -9.38 -1.60
CA TYR A 263 18.70 -9.89 -2.06
C TYR A 263 19.34 -8.99 -3.13
N ILE A 264 18.61 -8.69 -4.20
CA ILE A 264 19.11 -7.87 -5.31
C ILE A 264 19.42 -6.44 -4.82
N TYR A 265 18.48 -5.82 -4.10
CA TYR A 265 18.61 -4.44 -3.67
C TYR A 265 19.78 -4.26 -2.70
N GLN A 266 19.95 -5.16 -1.72
CA GLN A 266 21.10 -5.11 -0.82
C GLN A 266 22.42 -5.32 -1.55
N TYR A 267 22.47 -6.24 -2.51
CA TYR A 267 23.68 -6.44 -3.32
C TYR A 267 24.04 -5.17 -4.11
N PHE A 268 23.06 -4.47 -4.66
CA PHE A 268 23.26 -3.23 -5.41
C PHE A 268 23.76 -2.09 -4.51
N LEU A 269 23.21 -1.96 -3.31
CA LEU A 269 23.65 -0.95 -2.34
C LEU A 269 25.08 -1.23 -1.84
N ASN A 270 25.40 -2.49 -1.53
CA ASN A 270 26.72 -2.88 -1.03
C ASN A 270 27.82 -2.63 -2.06
N ASN A 271 27.55 -2.93 -3.34
CA ASN A 271 28.48 -2.69 -4.44
C ASN A 271 28.40 -1.27 -5.02
N LYS A 272 27.49 -0.42 -4.51
CA LYS A 272 27.26 0.96 -4.94
C LYS A 272 27.07 1.12 -6.45
N PHE A 273 26.23 0.29 -7.05
CA PHE A 273 25.98 0.38 -8.49
C PHE A 273 25.28 1.70 -8.86
N LEU A 274 25.86 2.41 -9.81
CA LEU A 274 25.26 3.57 -10.48
C LEU A 274 24.67 3.13 -11.81
N LYS A 275 23.57 3.77 -12.22
CA LYS A 275 22.85 3.44 -13.46
C LYS A 275 23.74 3.60 -14.70
N ASP A 276 24.53 4.67 -14.75
CA ASP A 276 25.31 5.02 -15.95
C ASP A 276 26.46 4.04 -16.20
N ASP A 277 27.06 3.52 -15.13
CA ASP A 277 28.15 2.54 -15.20
C ASP A 277 27.68 1.09 -15.13
N PHE A 278 26.36 0.85 -15.15
CA PHE A 278 25.80 -0.47 -14.86
C PHE A 278 26.19 -1.54 -15.88
N SER A 279 26.45 -1.14 -17.13
CA SER A 279 26.90 -2.01 -18.22
C SER A 279 28.43 -2.03 -18.40
N SER A 280 29.20 -1.44 -17.47
CA SER A 280 30.66 -1.58 -17.47
C SER A 280 31.07 -3.02 -17.19
N LYS A 281 32.24 -3.43 -17.72
CA LYS A 281 32.71 -4.82 -17.60
C LYS A 281 32.87 -5.29 -16.15
N SER A 282 33.41 -4.42 -15.28
CA SER A 282 33.56 -4.71 -13.85
C SER A 282 32.21 -4.94 -13.16
N ASN A 283 31.20 -4.11 -13.47
CA ASN A 283 29.86 -4.25 -12.90
C ASN A 283 29.14 -5.49 -13.46
N ILE A 284 29.30 -5.81 -14.75
CA ILE A 284 28.80 -7.05 -15.34
C ILE A 284 29.36 -8.26 -14.58
N ASP A 285 30.66 -8.31 -14.31
CA ASP A 285 31.30 -9.42 -13.59
C ASP A 285 30.76 -9.55 -12.16
N LEU A 286 30.52 -8.44 -11.45
CA LEU A 286 29.91 -8.45 -10.12
C LEU A 286 28.45 -8.93 -10.15
N ARG A 287 27.68 -8.56 -11.18
CA ARG A 287 26.29 -9.05 -11.35
C ARG A 287 26.25 -10.54 -11.65
N ILE A 288 27.17 -11.05 -12.47
CA ILE A 288 27.29 -12.49 -12.71
C ILE A 288 27.57 -13.22 -11.40
N LYS A 289 28.50 -12.73 -10.59
CA LYS A 289 28.79 -13.30 -9.26
C LYS A 289 27.56 -13.33 -8.36
N MET A 290 26.70 -12.30 -8.41
CA MET A 290 25.44 -12.26 -7.64
C MET A 290 24.52 -13.43 -8.01
N TRP A 291 24.33 -13.71 -9.30
CA TRP A 291 23.49 -14.81 -9.75
C TRP A 291 24.14 -16.17 -9.56
N ASP A 292 25.47 -16.21 -9.65
CA ASP A 292 26.28 -17.41 -9.43
C ASP A 292 26.22 -17.87 -7.97
N GLN A 293 26.22 -16.95 -7.00
CA GLN A 293 26.00 -17.26 -5.58
C GLN A 293 24.67 -18.00 -5.34
N LEU A 294 23.65 -17.76 -6.17
CA LEU A 294 22.38 -18.48 -6.14
C LEU A 294 22.42 -19.82 -6.88
N GLY A 295 23.46 -20.10 -7.66
CA GLY A 295 23.60 -21.29 -8.50
C GLY A 295 22.85 -21.20 -9.83
N LEU A 296 22.52 -19.99 -10.28
CA LEU A 296 21.78 -19.77 -11.54
C LEU A 296 22.68 -19.74 -12.77
N ILE A 297 24.00 -19.64 -12.58
CA ILE A 297 24.99 -19.62 -13.64
C ILE A 297 25.50 -21.04 -13.90
N ASN A 298 25.51 -21.40 -15.17
CA ASN A 298 26.14 -22.59 -15.69
C ASN A 298 27.54 -22.24 -16.21
N HIS A 299 28.56 -22.78 -15.54
CA HIS A 299 29.96 -22.61 -15.95
C HIS A 299 30.37 -23.55 -17.09
N GLN A 300 29.56 -24.54 -17.45
CA GLN A 300 29.85 -25.41 -18.58
C GLN A 300 29.77 -24.60 -19.88
N LYS A 301 30.77 -24.79 -20.77
CA LYS A 301 30.80 -24.11 -22.06
C LYS A 301 29.68 -24.64 -22.96
N ILE A 302 28.87 -23.74 -23.50
CA ILE A 302 27.83 -24.08 -24.47
C ILE A 302 28.39 -23.82 -25.87
N ILE A 303 28.49 -24.86 -26.69
CA ILE A 303 28.95 -24.74 -28.08
C ILE A 303 27.73 -24.78 -29.00
N ILE A 304 27.48 -23.67 -29.69
CA ILE A 304 26.44 -23.54 -30.71
C ILE A 304 27.12 -23.66 -32.07
N ASN A 305 26.80 -24.74 -32.77
CA ASN A 305 27.17 -24.92 -34.18
C ASN A 305 25.91 -24.74 -35.02
N GLU A 306 26.00 -23.87 -36.02
CA GLU A 306 24.98 -23.69 -37.06
C GLU A 306 25.62 -23.80 -38.42
N LYS A 307 24.97 -24.52 -39.33
CA LYS A 307 25.51 -24.82 -40.66
C LYS A 307 24.63 -24.16 -41.72
N ASN A 308 25.23 -23.83 -42.85
CA ASN A 308 24.53 -23.35 -44.04
C ASN A 308 23.66 -22.08 -43.79
N LEU A 309 24.16 -21.14 -42.99
CA LEU A 309 23.54 -19.82 -42.83
C LEU A 309 23.72 -19.02 -44.12
N LYS A 310 22.61 -18.62 -44.73
CA LYS A 310 22.58 -17.95 -46.04
C LYS A 310 22.76 -16.45 -45.84
N LEU A 311 23.95 -15.95 -46.20
CA LEU A 311 24.37 -14.56 -46.03
C LEU A 311 23.46 -13.62 -46.82
N PHE A 312 22.83 -12.68 -46.13
CA PHE A 312 22.04 -11.61 -46.74
C PHE A 312 22.90 -10.36 -46.95
N SER A 313 23.63 -9.94 -45.92
CA SER A 313 24.59 -8.84 -45.96
C SER A 313 25.72 -9.04 -44.96
N LYS A 314 26.82 -8.32 -45.15
CA LYS A 314 28.01 -8.28 -44.28
C LYS A 314 28.34 -6.81 -43.96
N PRO A 315 29.07 -6.51 -42.86
CA PRO A 315 29.37 -5.14 -42.50
C PRO A 315 30.21 -4.42 -43.57
N SER A 316 29.86 -3.17 -43.85
CA SER A 316 30.57 -2.31 -44.78
C SER A 316 31.86 -1.76 -44.14
N GLY A 317 32.96 -1.72 -44.91
CA GLY A 317 34.23 -1.12 -44.44
C GLY A 317 35.07 -1.92 -43.44
N ASN A 318 34.64 -3.11 -42.98
CA ASN A 318 35.47 -3.94 -42.10
C ASN A 318 36.47 -4.79 -42.91
N ILE A 319 37.74 -4.38 -42.94
CA ILE A 319 38.84 -5.02 -43.67
C ILE A 319 39.05 -6.49 -43.24
N LYS A 320 38.70 -6.85 -42.00
CA LYS A 320 38.82 -8.21 -41.49
C LYS A 320 37.79 -9.18 -42.09
N VAL A 321 36.68 -8.67 -42.63
CA VAL A 321 35.66 -9.50 -43.27
C VAL A 321 36.09 -9.83 -44.70
N PRO A 322 36.15 -11.12 -45.09
CA PRO A 322 36.60 -11.50 -46.43
C PRO A 322 35.78 -10.80 -47.53
N GLY A 323 36.48 -10.07 -48.40
CA GLY A 323 35.91 -9.40 -49.58
C GLY A 323 35.15 -10.37 -50.49
N SER A 324 35.63 -11.62 -50.56
CA SER A 324 35.09 -12.72 -51.37
C SER A 324 33.68 -13.19 -50.96
N TRP A 325 33.20 -12.87 -49.76
CA TRP A 325 31.88 -13.28 -49.30
C TRP A 325 30.79 -12.40 -49.95
N LYS A 326 29.88 -13.05 -50.68
CA LYS A 326 28.79 -12.43 -51.44
C LYS A 326 27.42 -12.82 -50.87
N ARG A 327 26.41 -12.02 -51.19
CA ARG A 327 25.01 -12.34 -50.87
C ARG A 327 24.65 -13.74 -51.41
N ASN A 328 23.91 -14.50 -50.62
CA ASN A 328 23.54 -15.91 -50.80
C ASN A 328 24.67 -16.95 -50.59
N ASP A 329 25.88 -16.54 -50.22
CA ASP A 329 26.89 -17.50 -49.75
C ASP A 329 26.40 -18.23 -48.50
N LEU A 330 26.74 -19.52 -48.40
CA LEU A 330 26.48 -20.35 -47.23
C LEU A 330 27.66 -20.23 -46.27
N LEU A 331 27.40 -19.88 -45.02
CA LEU A 331 28.38 -19.78 -43.95
C LEU A 331 28.03 -20.74 -42.81
N ASP A 332 29.04 -21.40 -42.26
CA ASP A 332 28.97 -22.13 -41.01
C ASP A 332 29.43 -21.25 -39.86
N LEU A 333 28.68 -21.27 -38.76
CA LEU A 333 28.91 -20.49 -37.56
C LEU A 333 29.19 -21.42 -36.39
N LYS A 334 30.29 -21.14 -35.68
CA LYS A 334 30.59 -21.74 -34.39
C LYS A 334 30.68 -20.65 -33.34
N LEU A 335 29.92 -20.81 -32.25
CA LEU A 335 29.95 -19.95 -31.08
C LEU A 335 30.17 -20.79 -29.83
N THR A 336 31.05 -20.32 -28.95
CA THR A 336 31.31 -20.92 -27.64
C THR A 336 31.01 -19.90 -26.57
N LEU A 337 29.96 -20.15 -25.79
CA LEU A 337 29.50 -19.28 -24.71
C LEU A 337 29.98 -19.80 -23.35
N LYS A 338 30.30 -18.87 -22.45
CA LYS A 338 30.62 -19.13 -21.04
C LYS A 338 29.56 -18.47 -20.14
N ASN A 339 29.49 -18.89 -18.87
CA ASN A 339 28.64 -18.27 -17.84
C ASN A 339 27.18 -18.06 -18.28
N THR A 340 26.60 -19.08 -18.90
CA THR A 340 25.20 -19.02 -19.37
C THR A 340 24.24 -19.28 -18.21
N PHE A 341 22.98 -18.88 -18.33
CA PHE A 341 21.99 -19.19 -17.28
C PHE A 341 21.50 -20.64 -17.41
N ILE A 342 21.21 -21.26 -16.27
CA ILE A 342 20.54 -22.57 -16.23
C ILE A 342 19.15 -22.50 -16.88
N THR A 343 18.59 -23.66 -17.20
CA THR A 343 17.23 -23.79 -17.72
C THR A 343 16.18 -23.77 -16.61
N ASN A 344 14.90 -23.54 -16.96
CA ASN A 344 13.78 -23.58 -16.02
C ASN A 344 13.65 -24.93 -15.29
N ASN A 345 14.00 -26.05 -15.95
CA ASN A 345 13.97 -27.37 -15.34
C ASN A 345 15.10 -27.54 -14.32
N GLN A 346 16.32 -27.10 -14.67
CA GLN A 346 17.45 -27.09 -13.75
C GLN A 346 17.19 -26.20 -12.53
N LEU A 347 16.50 -25.06 -12.68
CA LEU A 347 16.08 -24.22 -11.57
C LEU A 347 15.15 -24.98 -10.59
N LYS A 348 14.17 -25.74 -11.10
CA LYS A 348 13.28 -26.55 -10.25
C LYS A 348 14.06 -27.63 -9.49
N GLU A 349 15.05 -28.25 -10.11
CA GLU A 349 15.93 -29.20 -9.42
C GLU A 349 16.82 -28.54 -8.37
N LEU A 350 17.38 -27.38 -8.69
CA LEU A 350 18.19 -26.59 -7.76
C LEU A 350 17.39 -26.22 -6.50
N ILE A 351 16.14 -25.79 -6.66
CA ILE A 351 15.23 -25.49 -5.54
C ILE A 351 14.97 -26.73 -4.66
N LYS A 352 14.81 -27.91 -5.28
CA LYS A 352 14.61 -29.17 -4.54
C LYS A 352 15.85 -29.58 -3.74
N LYS A 353 17.04 -29.39 -4.32
CA LYS A 353 18.34 -29.76 -3.70
C LYS A 353 18.81 -28.75 -2.66
N THR A 354 18.33 -27.51 -2.69
CA THR A 354 18.76 -26.44 -1.77
C THR A 354 18.20 -26.67 -0.36
N THR A 355 19.10 -26.78 0.62
CA THR A 355 18.79 -26.94 2.05
C THR A 355 18.64 -25.61 2.79
N ASP A 356 19.42 -24.59 2.42
CA ASP A 356 19.32 -23.25 3.00
C ASP A 356 17.95 -22.61 2.69
N LYS A 357 17.18 -22.35 3.75
CA LYS A 357 15.83 -21.79 3.68
C LYS A 357 15.80 -20.40 3.04
N ASN A 358 16.78 -19.54 3.32
CA ASN A 358 16.81 -18.19 2.77
C ASN A 358 17.08 -18.23 1.26
N LYS A 359 18.13 -18.95 0.85
CA LYS A 359 18.44 -19.17 -0.57
C LYS A 359 17.28 -19.84 -1.30
N LYS A 360 16.64 -20.83 -0.69
CA LYS A 360 15.46 -21.50 -1.25
C LYS A 360 14.28 -20.55 -1.48
N ASN A 361 14.00 -19.67 -0.52
CA ASN A 361 12.94 -18.67 -0.66
C ASN A 361 13.24 -17.67 -1.79
N ILE A 362 14.49 -17.22 -1.93
CA ILE A 362 14.93 -16.35 -3.05
C ILE A 362 14.70 -17.05 -4.39
N LEU A 363 15.09 -18.32 -4.51
CA LEU A 363 14.92 -19.10 -5.74
C LEU A 363 13.44 -19.37 -6.07
N LEU A 364 12.60 -19.57 -5.04
CA LEU A 364 11.15 -19.70 -5.22
C LEU A 364 10.52 -18.40 -5.72
N ASP A 365 10.88 -17.26 -5.14
CA ASP A 365 10.46 -15.93 -5.62
C ASP A 365 10.88 -15.73 -7.07
N PHE A 366 12.13 -16.08 -7.42
CA PHE A 366 12.65 -15.97 -8.78
C PHE A 366 11.90 -16.87 -9.78
N LEU A 367 11.58 -18.11 -9.40
CA LEU A 367 10.78 -19.03 -10.22
C LEU A 367 9.36 -18.48 -10.44
N ASN A 368 8.71 -17.99 -9.39
CA ASN A 368 7.36 -17.42 -9.48
C ASN A 368 7.34 -16.19 -10.38
N PHE A 369 8.32 -15.30 -10.23
CA PHE A 369 8.48 -14.15 -11.11
C PHE A 369 8.75 -14.57 -12.57
N SER A 370 9.60 -15.58 -12.80
CA SER A 370 9.85 -16.11 -14.15
C SER A 370 8.57 -16.64 -14.81
N ILE A 371 7.69 -17.30 -14.06
CA ILE A 371 6.42 -17.80 -14.59
C ILE A 371 5.49 -16.63 -14.91
N GLU A 372 5.40 -15.64 -14.01
CA GLU A 372 4.57 -14.45 -14.21
C GLU A 372 4.98 -13.66 -15.46
N ILE A 373 6.28 -13.35 -15.60
CA ILE A 373 6.77 -12.52 -16.69
C ILE A 373 6.63 -13.24 -18.05
N ASN A 374 6.85 -14.56 -18.09
CA ASN A 374 6.64 -15.34 -19.30
C ASN A 374 5.18 -15.40 -19.70
N ASN A 375 4.27 -15.60 -18.74
CA ASN A 375 2.83 -15.57 -19.00
C ASN A 375 2.40 -14.19 -19.53
N TYR A 376 2.95 -13.11 -18.97
CA TYR A 376 2.66 -11.75 -19.41
C TYR A 376 3.05 -11.53 -20.88
N PHE A 377 4.27 -11.91 -21.26
CA PHE A 377 4.76 -11.80 -22.64
C PHE A 377 4.36 -12.98 -23.55
N LYS A 378 3.46 -13.87 -23.10
CA LYS A 378 2.98 -15.05 -23.85
C LYS A 378 4.15 -15.88 -24.42
N ASP A 379 5.17 -16.12 -23.59
CA ASP A 379 6.41 -16.83 -23.92
C ASP A 379 7.27 -16.20 -25.04
N LYS A 380 7.01 -14.93 -25.41
CA LYS A 380 7.79 -14.15 -26.39
C LYS A 380 8.75 -13.14 -25.74
N LEU A 381 9.24 -13.46 -24.54
CA LEU A 381 10.12 -12.58 -23.74
C LEU A 381 11.38 -12.15 -24.51
N GLN A 382 11.97 -13.08 -25.27
CA GLN A 382 13.17 -12.86 -26.06
C GLN A 382 13.00 -11.74 -27.11
N VAL A 383 11.82 -11.67 -27.73
CA VAL A 383 11.49 -10.67 -28.75
C VAL A 383 11.23 -9.32 -28.10
N SER A 384 10.46 -9.28 -27.01
CA SER A 384 10.07 -8.03 -26.36
C SER A 384 11.22 -7.34 -25.63
N LYS A 385 12.21 -8.09 -25.15
CA LYS A 385 13.34 -7.58 -24.36
C LYS A 385 14.70 -8.01 -24.93
N TYR A 386 14.83 -8.00 -26.26
CA TYR A 386 15.99 -8.48 -27.01
C TYR A 386 17.32 -7.83 -26.57
N GLU A 387 17.31 -6.53 -26.25
CA GLU A 387 18.50 -5.75 -25.84
C GLU A 387 19.15 -6.25 -24.55
N LEU A 388 18.40 -6.95 -23.69
CA LEU A 388 18.91 -7.42 -22.41
C LEU A 388 19.98 -8.51 -22.55
N LEU A 389 20.06 -9.18 -23.71
CA LEU A 389 21.10 -10.17 -24.02
C LEU A 389 22.51 -9.55 -24.02
N TYR A 390 22.63 -8.26 -24.33
CA TYR A 390 23.88 -7.63 -24.72
C TYR A 390 24.97 -7.63 -23.66
N ASP A 391 24.56 -7.45 -22.41
CA ASP A 391 25.43 -7.44 -21.24
C ASP A 391 25.83 -8.85 -20.78
N PHE A 392 25.10 -9.88 -21.22
CA PHE A 392 25.25 -11.27 -20.77
C PHE A 392 25.68 -12.22 -21.89
N LEU A 393 26.18 -11.66 -22.99
CA LEU A 393 26.80 -12.40 -24.07
C LEU A 393 28.30 -12.58 -23.79
N PHE A 394 28.64 -13.65 -23.07
CA PHE A 394 30.04 -13.98 -22.75
C PHE A 394 30.61 -14.97 -23.76
N LEU A 395 31.22 -14.43 -24.82
CA LEU A 395 32.00 -15.22 -25.76
C LEU A 395 33.28 -15.74 -25.09
N ASP A 396 33.64 -16.98 -25.43
CA ASP A 396 34.95 -17.50 -25.04
C ASP A 396 36.06 -16.72 -25.77
N ASN A 397 37.13 -16.35 -25.06
CA ASN A 397 38.23 -15.56 -25.62
C ASN A 397 39.35 -16.44 -26.22
N LEU A 398 39.11 -17.75 -26.37
CA LEU A 398 40.09 -18.67 -26.94
C LEU A 398 40.15 -18.50 -28.47
N LYS A 399 41.35 -18.50 -29.05
CA LYS A 399 41.50 -18.47 -30.51
C LYS A 399 40.68 -19.62 -31.15
N ASN A 400 39.95 -19.32 -32.22
CA ASN A 400 39.07 -20.25 -32.94
C ASN A 400 37.86 -20.78 -32.17
N SER A 401 37.42 -20.14 -31.07
CA SER A 401 36.19 -20.54 -30.38
C SER A 401 34.92 -19.95 -30.99
N ASN A 402 35.01 -18.78 -31.62
CA ASN A 402 33.89 -18.05 -32.20
C ASN A 402 34.24 -17.58 -33.61
N TYR A 403 33.67 -18.21 -34.64
CA TYR A 403 34.01 -17.84 -36.02
C TYR A 403 32.89 -18.12 -37.03
N LEU A 404 33.01 -17.44 -38.16
CA LEU A 404 32.31 -17.73 -39.41
C LEU A 404 33.29 -18.32 -40.43
N THR A 405 32.84 -19.33 -41.16
CA THR A 405 33.56 -19.95 -42.28
C THR A 405 32.62 -20.17 -43.44
N LYS A 406 33.09 -20.01 -44.68
CA LYS A 406 32.28 -20.34 -45.86
C LYS A 406 32.09 -21.85 -45.98
N SER A 407 30.84 -22.30 -46.05
CA SER A 407 30.50 -23.72 -46.19
C SER A 407 31.07 -24.23 -47.52
N ASN A 408 31.71 -25.41 -47.51
CA ASN A 408 32.32 -26.10 -48.65
C ASN A 408 33.61 -25.51 -49.25
N ASP A 409 34.28 -24.57 -48.58
CA ASP A 409 35.62 -24.10 -48.99
C ASP A 409 36.70 -24.64 -48.03
N LEU A 410 37.49 -25.61 -48.50
CA LEU A 410 38.60 -26.22 -47.76
C LEU A 410 39.74 -25.23 -47.46
N LYS A 411 39.80 -24.09 -48.17
CA LYS A 411 40.72 -22.97 -47.92
C LYS A 411 40.01 -21.78 -47.24
N SER A 412 38.83 -22.01 -46.65
CA SER A 412 37.98 -20.94 -46.11
C SER A 412 38.70 -20.09 -45.06
N VAL A 413 38.68 -18.77 -45.30
CA VAL A 413 39.15 -17.78 -44.33
C VAL A 413 38.19 -17.79 -43.13
N LYS A 414 38.74 -17.98 -41.93
CA LYS A 414 37.99 -17.86 -40.68
C LYS A 414 37.87 -16.39 -40.30
N TYR A 415 36.64 -15.92 -40.13
CA TYR A 415 36.37 -14.61 -39.54
C TYR A 415 36.03 -14.78 -38.05
N GLU A 416 36.77 -14.13 -37.16
CA GLU A 416 36.52 -14.17 -35.72
C GLU A 416 35.31 -13.28 -35.38
N LEU A 417 34.29 -13.87 -34.76
CA LEU A 417 33.05 -13.18 -34.42
C LEU A 417 33.23 -12.31 -33.18
N THR A 418 32.78 -11.06 -33.26
CA THR A 418 32.71 -10.15 -32.11
C THR A 418 31.31 -10.13 -31.48
N ASN A 419 31.18 -9.59 -30.27
CA ASN A 419 29.87 -9.35 -29.66
C ASN A 419 28.96 -8.49 -30.55
N LYS A 420 29.52 -7.49 -31.25
CA LYS A 420 28.77 -6.64 -32.18
C LYS A 420 28.21 -7.43 -33.35
N ASP A 421 28.99 -8.36 -33.90
CA ASP A 421 28.54 -9.21 -35.01
C ASP A 421 27.35 -10.08 -34.60
N ILE A 422 27.39 -10.66 -33.40
CA ILE A 422 26.29 -11.49 -32.88
C ILE A 422 25.05 -10.65 -32.59
N ARG A 423 25.22 -9.44 -32.03
CA ARG A 423 24.10 -8.50 -31.82
C ARG A 423 23.40 -8.19 -33.14
N ASN A 424 24.15 -7.89 -34.20
CA ASN A 424 23.58 -7.60 -35.52
C ASN A 424 22.81 -8.80 -36.10
N ILE A 425 23.36 -10.02 -36.00
CA ILE A 425 22.68 -11.24 -36.45
C ILE A 425 21.37 -11.44 -35.68
N TYR A 426 21.43 -11.22 -34.36
CA TYR A 426 20.32 -11.39 -33.43
C TYR A 426 19.20 -10.37 -33.64
N GLU A 427 19.53 -9.08 -33.77
CA GLU A 427 18.59 -8.00 -34.05
C GLU A 427 17.91 -8.17 -35.41
N TYR A 428 18.65 -8.57 -36.44
CA TYR A 428 18.10 -8.75 -37.77
C TYR A 428 17.03 -9.85 -37.80
N GLU A 429 17.28 -11.00 -37.18
CA GLU A 429 16.30 -12.09 -37.14
C GLU A 429 15.05 -11.73 -36.32
N LEU A 430 15.20 -11.00 -35.21
CA LEU A 430 14.09 -10.69 -34.31
C LEU A 430 13.24 -9.50 -34.75
N LEU A 431 13.88 -8.46 -35.30
CA LEU A 431 13.26 -7.16 -35.55
C LEU A 431 13.29 -6.77 -37.03
N THR A 432 14.01 -7.50 -37.86
CA THR A 432 14.25 -7.15 -39.28
C THR A 432 14.89 -5.76 -39.43
N ILE A 433 15.69 -5.33 -38.45
CA ILE A 433 16.39 -4.04 -38.48
C ILE A 433 17.51 -4.08 -39.51
N ASN A 434 17.54 -3.09 -40.39
CA ASN A 434 18.55 -2.97 -41.44
C ASN A 434 19.82 -2.23 -40.95
N SER A 435 20.50 -2.75 -39.93
CA SER A 435 21.77 -2.20 -39.39
C SER A 435 23.03 -2.75 -40.07
N ASP A 436 24.08 -1.94 -40.24
CA ASP A 436 25.31 -2.38 -40.90
C ASP A 436 26.00 -3.52 -40.13
N GLY A 437 26.05 -4.72 -40.72
CA GLY A 437 26.37 -5.95 -40.01
C GLY A 437 26.14 -7.24 -40.79
N PHE A 438 26.51 -8.36 -40.15
CA PHE A 438 26.16 -9.69 -40.64
C PHE A 438 24.67 -9.92 -40.49
N ARG A 439 24.02 -10.27 -41.60
CA ARG A 439 22.60 -10.61 -41.64
C ARG A 439 22.43 -11.93 -42.39
N PHE A 440 21.59 -12.81 -41.86
CA PHE A 440 21.32 -14.12 -42.44
C PHE A 440 19.83 -14.29 -42.69
N SER A 441 19.47 -14.90 -43.81
CA SER A 441 18.05 -15.11 -44.17
C SER A 441 17.39 -16.30 -43.47
N ASN A 442 18.16 -17.14 -42.78
CA ASN A 442 17.71 -18.37 -42.12
C ASN A 442 18.35 -18.56 -40.72
N SER A 443 18.50 -17.48 -39.95
CA SER A 443 19.13 -17.50 -38.62
C SER A 443 18.21 -17.89 -37.45
N LYS A 444 16.94 -18.23 -37.70
CA LYS A 444 15.97 -18.58 -36.65
C LYS A 444 16.46 -19.64 -35.66
N SER A 445 17.09 -20.71 -36.14
CA SER A 445 17.64 -21.78 -35.29
C SER A 445 18.75 -21.26 -34.38
N LEU A 446 19.66 -20.44 -34.92
CA LEU A 446 20.74 -19.80 -34.16
C LEU A 446 20.18 -18.93 -33.03
N VAL A 447 19.22 -18.08 -33.35
CA VAL A 447 18.62 -17.14 -32.38
C VAL A 447 17.82 -17.86 -31.31
N ASN A 448 17.14 -18.95 -31.64
CA ASN A 448 16.47 -19.80 -30.65
C ASN A 448 17.47 -20.45 -29.68
N LYS A 449 18.66 -20.83 -30.15
CA LYS A 449 19.73 -21.38 -29.27
C LYS A 449 20.35 -20.33 -28.34
N LEU A 450 20.17 -19.04 -28.65
CA LEU A 450 20.56 -17.91 -27.78
C LEU A 450 19.46 -17.50 -26.79
N ASN A 451 18.31 -18.19 -26.78
CA ASN A 451 17.19 -17.88 -25.89
C ASN A 451 17.39 -18.43 -24.47
N PHE A 452 18.17 -17.71 -23.66
CA PHE A 452 18.33 -18.02 -22.24
C PHE A 452 17.23 -17.35 -21.41
N ASN A 453 16.08 -18.01 -21.28
CA ASN A 453 14.91 -17.45 -20.59
C ASN A 453 15.23 -16.82 -19.22
N LEU A 454 15.92 -17.55 -18.33
CA LEU A 454 16.22 -17.07 -16.98
C LEU A 454 17.19 -15.88 -16.96
N MET A 455 18.03 -15.71 -17.97
CA MET A 455 18.88 -14.52 -18.11
C MET A 455 18.02 -13.29 -18.40
N TYR A 456 17.05 -13.35 -19.32
CA TYR A 456 16.14 -12.22 -19.57
C TYR A 456 15.36 -11.87 -18.29
N VAL A 457 14.86 -12.87 -17.56
CA VAL A 457 14.17 -12.68 -16.28
C VAL A 457 15.07 -11.97 -15.27
N ALA A 458 16.32 -12.41 -15.11
CA ALA A 458 17.30 -11.78 -14.23
C ALA A 458 17.56 -10.32 -14.62
N ARG A 459 17.75 -10.04 -15.91
CA ARG A 459 17.98 -8.69 -16.43
C ARG A 459 16.82 -7.74 -16.22
N ILE A 460 15.59 -8.22 -16.38
CA ILE A 460 14.40 -7.42 -16.10
C ILE A 460 14.39 -7.00 -14.62
N LEU A 461 14.68 -7.93 -13.69
CA LEU A 461 14.80 -7.60 -12.27
C LEU A 461 15.91 -6.58 -11.99
N GLU A 462 17.09 -6.76 -12.60
CA GLU A 462 18.19 -5.81 -12.45
C GLU A 462 17.78 -4.39 -12.90
N ASN A 463 17.10 -4.28 -14.04
CA ASN A 463 16.60 -2.99 -14.55
C ASN A 463 15.54 -2.37 -13.64
N TYR A 464 14.65 -3.17 -13.05
CA TYR A 464 13.67 -2.69 -12.08
C TYR A 464 14.32 -2.00 -10.89
N PHE A 465 15.39 -2.56 -10.33
CA PHE A 465 16.00 -2.05 -9.10
C PHE A 465 17.11 -1.01 -9.33
N ILE A 466 17.81 -1.03 -10.46
CA ILE A 466 19.01 -0.19 -10.66
C ILE A 466 18.68 1.31 -10.58
N LYS A 467 17.57 1.77 -11.17
CA LYS A 467 17.17 3.18 -11.10
C LYS A 467 17.02 3.64 -9.65
N TYR A 468 16.26 2.90 -8.84
CA TYR A 468 15.94 3.31 -7.48
C TYR A 468 17.09 3.14 -6.49
N SER A 469 17.91 2.09 -6.65
CA SER A 469 19.10 1.89 -5.83
C SER A 469 20.18 2.94 -6.14
N SER A 470 20.43 3.21 -7.42
CA SER A 470 21.34 4.28 -7.87
C SER A 470 20.89 5.64 -7.34
N ASN A 471 19.62 6.00 -7.52
CA ASN A 471 19.06 7.23 -6.97
C ASN A 471 19.26 7.30 -5.46
N TYR A 472 18.94 6.23 -4.73
CA TYR A 472 19.13 6.20 -3.28
C TYR A 472 20.59 6.44 -2.85
N ILE A 473 21.57 5.80 -3.53
CA ILE A 473 23.00 5.97 -3.24
C ILE A 473 23.42 7.43 -3.46
N ILE A 474 23.02 8.04 -4.57
CA ILE A 474 23.30 9.44 -4.87
C ILE A 474 22.66 10.34 -3.81
N LEU A 475 21.34 10.22 -3.59
CA LEU A 475 20.57 11.09 -2.71
C LEU A 475 20.99 11.01 -1.23
N SER A 476 21.48 9.85 -0.77
CA SER A 476 21.96 9.66 0.60
C SER A 476 23.39 10.16 0.82
N THR A 477 24.16 10.36 -0.24
CA THR A 477 25.57 10.78 -0.15
C THR A 477 25.83 12.19 -0.63
N SER A 478 24.91 12.77 -1.43
CA SER A 478 24.95 14.14 -1.93
C SER A 478 24.32 15.14 -0.96
N ARG A 479 24.75 16.40 -1.07
CA ARG A 479 24.27 17.51 -0.25
C ARG A 479 23.09 18.22 -0.93
N VAL A 480 21.98 18.41 -0.21
CA VAL A 480 20.84 19.22 -0.69
C VAL A 480 21.19 20.72 -0.66
N LEU A 481 20.93 21.41 -1.76
CA LEU A 481 21.08 22.86 -1.86
C LEU A 481 19.80 23.56 -1.37
N THR A 482 19.82 23.99 -0.10
CA THR A 482 18.60 24.46 0.59
C THR A 482 18.10 25.83 0.15
N ASN A 483 18.95 26.62 -0.52
CA ASN A 483 18.65 28.01 -0.92
C ASN A 483 18.28 28.12 -2.40
N GLN A 484 18.36 27.04 -3.15
CA GLN A 484 18.05 26.96 -4.57
C GLN A 484 16.83 26.05 -4.80
N SER A 485 16.28 26.13 -6.01
CA SER A 485 15.13 25.36 -6.47
C SER A 485 13.92 25.42 -5.53
N ASP A 486 13.06 24.39 -5.55
CA ASP A 486 11.81 24.34 -4.81
C ASP A 486 11.96 23.91 -3.34
N TRP A 487 13.18 23.68 -2.85
CA TRP A 487 13.41 23.18 -1.48
C TRP A 487 12.81 24.09 -0.39
N SER A 488 12.99 25.40 -0.53
CA SER A 488 12.46 26.37 0.42
C SER A 488 10.92 26.40 0.43
N SER A 489 10.30 26.26 -0.74
CA SER A 489 8.85 26.15 -0.92
C SER A 489 8.31 24.85 -0.31
N TYR A 490 9.01 23.74 -0.54
CA TYR A 490 8.71 22.44 0.05
C TYR A 490 8.69 22.49 1.59
N ILE A 491 9.77 22.93 2.23
CA ILE A 491 9.84 22.99 3.70
C ILE A 491 8.77 23.93 4.27
N LYS A 492 8.58 25.12 3.69
CA LYS A 492 7.57 26.08 4.16
C LYS A 492 6.17 25.47 4.09
N THR A 493 5.85 24.79 2.99
CA THR A 493 4.53 24.15 2.80
C THR A 493 4.34 23.00 3.78
N ARG A 494 5.32 22.10 3.92
CA ARG A 494 5.26 21.00 4.89
C ARG A 494 5.11 21.47 6.34
N ASN A 495 5.82 22.53 6.73
CA ASN A 495 5.67 23.11 8.06
C ASN A 495 4.26 23.69 8.30
N LYS A 496 3.68 24.39 7.32
CA LYS A 496 2.27 24.85 7.40
C LYS A 496 1.30 23.68 7.53
N MET A 497 1.52 22.60 6.77
CA MET A 497 0.67 21.41 6.82
C MET A 497 0.78 20.66 8.14
N LYS A 498 1.94 20.65 8.80
CA LYS A 498 2.06 20.14 10.18
C LYS A 498 1.14 20.88 11.14
N TYR A 499 1.13 22.21 11.11
CA TYR A 499 0.22 22.99 11.96
C TYR A 499 -1.26 22.71 11.64
N PHE A 500 -1.62 22.67 10.36
CA PHE A 500 -2.97 22.30 9.94
C PHE A 500 -3.36 20.90 10.43
N SER A 501 -2.44 19.95 10.36
CA SER A 501 -2.68 18.57 10.80
C SER A 501 -3.01 18.47 12.29
N TYR A 502 -2.43 19.32 13.16
CA TYR A 502 -2.73 19.32 14.59
C TYR A 502 -4.16 19.77 14.91
N ILE A 503 -4.71 20.68 14.11
CA ILE A 503 -6.08 21.17 14.25
C ILE A 503 -7.07 20.16 13.66
N ASN A 504 -6.68 19.48 12.58
CA ASN A 504 -7.51 18.55 11.86
C ASN A 504 -7.50 17.14 12.48
N LEU A 505 -8.23 16.99 13.59
CA LEU A 505 -8.36 15.73 14.32
C LEU A 505 -8.97 14.59 13.50
N TYR A 506 -9.84 14.91 12.52
CA TYR A 506 -10.40 13.92 11.59
C TYR A 506 -9.32 13.27 10.73
N ASN A 507 -8.39 14.08 10.20
CA ASN A 507 -7.27 13.54 9.45
C ASN A 507 -6.42 12.62 10.34
N GLY A 508 -6.16 13.01 11.60
CA GLY A 508 -5.44 12.17 12.57
C GLY A 508 -6.09 10.80 12.81
N LEU A 509 -7.42 10.74 12.92
CA LEU A 509 -8.17 9.47 13.01
C LEU A 509 -8.01 8.61 11.77
N TRP A 510 -8.12 9.21 10.58
CA TRP A 510 -7.96 8.49 9.33
C TRP A 510 -6.53 7.98 9.15
N VAL A 511 -5.52 8.75 9.52
CA VAL A 511 -4.11 8.31 9.52
C VAL A 511 -3.92 7.13 10.48
N PHE A 512 -4.55 7.14 11.65
CA PHE A 512 -4.51 5.99 12.57
C PHE A 512 -5.16 4.75 11.96
N TYR A 513 -6.31 4.90 11.30
CA TYR A 513 -6.96 3.79 10.58
C TYR A 513 -6.07 3.24 9.46
N THR A 514 -5.62 4.08 8.54
CA THR A 514 -4.87 3.65 7.35
C THR A 514 -3.49 3.07 7.69
N SER A 515 -2.83 3.60 8.72
CA SER A 515 -1.54 3.05 9.20
C SER A 515 -1.65 1.63 9.75
N ASN A 516 -2.75 1.29 10.43
CA ASN A 516 -3.00 -0.05 10.95
C ASN A 516 -3.56 -1.00 9.88
N LEU A 517 -4.31 -0.50 8.90
CA LEU A 517 -4.81 -1.28 7.77
C LEU A 517 -3.63 -1.80 6.91
N GLY A 518 -2.71 -0.90 6.59
CA GLY A 518 -1.61 -1.12 5.65
C GLY A 518 -2.08 -1.28 4.20
N PHE A 519 -1.14 -1.54 3.31
CA PHE A 519 -1.43 -1.84 1.90
C PHE A 519 -1.49 -3.35 1.65
N TYR A 520 -2.08 -3.71 0.52
CA TYR A 520 -1.93 -5.05 -0.03
C TYR A 520 -0.57 -5.15 -0.73
N TYR A 521 0.46 -5.52 0.05
CA TYR A 521 1.86 -5.51 -0.39
C TYR A 521 2.17 -6.46 -1.55
N LYS A 522 1.33 -7.47 -1.80
CA LYS A 522 1.49 -8.39 -2.94
C LYS A 522 1.17 -7.77 -4.30
N ASP A 523 0.49 -6.62 -4.33
CA ASP A 523 0.25 -5.85 -5.56
C ASP A 523 1.28 -4.73 -5.77
N ILE A 524 2.14 -4.47 -4.77
CA ILE A 524 3.27 -3.56 -4.94
C ILE A 524 4.35 -4.31 -5.72
N TRP A 525 4.39 -4.04 -7.02
CA TRP A 525 5.36 -4.60 -7.94
C TRP A 525 5.59 -3.69 -9.14
N PHE A 526 6.69 -3.91 -9.85
CA PHE A 526 7.03 -3.19 -11.07
C PHE A 526 6.10 -3.56 -12.22
N THR A 527 5.84 -2.60 -13.12
CA THR A 527 5.06 -2.85 -14.33
C THR A 527 5.88 -3.71 -15.31
N PRO A 528 5.37 -4.87 -15.76
CA PRO A 528 6.07 -5.79 -16.66
C PRO A 528 6.71 -5.16 -17.91
N ASP A 529 5.99 -4.24 -18.56
CA ASP A 529 6.43 -3.58 -19.80
C ASP A 529 7.46 -2.48 -19.58
N SER A 530 7.45 -1.84 -18.42
CA SER A 530 8.36 -0.74 -18.11
C SER A 530 9.75 -1.25 -17.78
N ASP A 531 10.79 -0.43 -17.94
CA ASP A 531 12.13 -0.80 -17.49
C ASP A 531 12.36 -0.56 -16.00
N SER A 532 11.64 0.39 -15.39
CA SER A 532 11.84 0.74 -13.96
C SER A 532 10.68 1.52 -13.34
N PHE A 533 9.44 1.28 -13.74
CA PHE A 533 8.27 1.93 -13.13
C PHE A 533 7.59 1.04 -12.09
N ILE A 534 7.44 1.56 -10.87
CA ILE A 534 6.65 0.94 -9.79
C ILE A 534 5.66 1.96 -9.23
N GLN A 535 4.46 1.48 -8.89
CA GLN A 535 3.45 2.29 -8.21
C GLN A 535 3.39 1.93 -6.72
N LEU A 536 3.90 2.83 -5.87
CA LEU A 536 3.97 2.61 -4.41
C LEU A 536 2.73 3.14 -3.67
N GLU A 537 2.02 4.13 -4.24
CA GLU A 537 0.93 4.85 -3.57
C GLU A 537 -0.46 4.65 -4.22
N ASN A 538 -0.60 3.77 -5.20
CA ASN A 538 -1.82 3.61 -6.01
C ASN A 538 -3.05 3.05 -5.25
N GLN A 539 -2.86 2.59 -4.01
CA GLN A 539 -3.93 2.09 -3.12
C GLN A 539 -4.49 3.20 -2.21
N LYS A 540 -3.89 4.41 -2.22
CA LYS A 540 -4.33 5.54 -1.39
C LYS A 540 -5.65 6.13 -1.91
N ASN A 541 -6.60 6.31 -1.01
CA ASN A 541 -7.86 7.03 -1.24
C ASN A 541 -7.68 8.54 -0.95
N LEU A 542 -8.08 9.40 -1.87
CA LEU A 542 -7.95 10.86 -1.76
C LEU A 542 -8.54 11.46 -0.46
N PHE A 543 -9.63 10.89 0.04
CA PHE A 543 -10.37 11.42 1.19
C PHE A 543 -9.84 10.91 2.56
N LEU A 544 -8.97 9.90 2.57
CA LEU A 544 -8.37 9.36 3.80
C LEU A 544 -6.98 9.93 4.04
N GLY A 545 -6.69 10.25 5.31
CA GLY A 545 -5.33 10.56 5.74
C GLY A 545 -4.43 9.33 5.70
N TYR A 546 -3.18 9.50 5.26
CA TYR A 546 -2.12 8.50 5.33
C TYR A 546 -0.92 9.02 6.11
N LEU A 547 -0.06 8.11 6.57
CA LEU A 547 1.24 8.51 7.10
C LEU A 547 2.05 9.17 5.99
N GLU A 548 2.40 10.43 6.21
CA GLU A 548 3.22 11.24 5.32
C GLU A 548 4.46 11.68 6.10
N TYR A 549 5.63 11.41 5.54
CA TYR A 549 6.90 11.82 6.12
C TYR A 549 7.48 13.00 5.36
N ASP A 550 8.31 13.76 6.06
CA ASP A 550 9.09 14.84 5.47
C ASP A 550 10.56 14.45 5.35
N LEU A 551 11.24 15.01 4.36
CA LEU A 551 12.67 14.82 4.16
C LEU A 551 13.45 15.44 5.33
N LYS A 552 14.17 14.60 6.07
CA LYS A 552 15.02 15.01 7.19
C LYS A 552 16.46 15.12 6.72
N LEU A 553 17.05 16.30 6.86
CA LEU A 553 18.47 16.51 6.55
C LEU A 553 19.37 16.20 7.76
N LEU A 554 20.57 15.70 7.47
CA LEU A 554 21.69 15.57 8.41
C LEU A 554 22.45 16.91 8.50
N LYS A 555 23.44 16.99 9.41
CA LYS A 555 24.27 18.20 9.61
C LYS A 555 25.02 18.63 8.34
N ASN A 556 25.35 17.69 7.46
CA ASN A 556 25.98 17.95 6.16
C ASN A 556 24.97 18.26 5.04
N ASN A 557 23.69 18.48 5.38
CA ASN A 557 22.57 18.67 4.44
C ASN A 557 22.31 17.50 3.47
N SER A 558 22.83 16.30 3.74
CA SER A 558 22.38 15.08 3.04
C SER A 558 21.07 14.56 3.63
N ILE A 559 20.28 13.82 2.85
CA ILE A 559 19.03 13.25 3.34
C ILE A 559 19.35 12.05 4.27
N SER A 560 18.77 12.07 5.46
CA SER A 560 18.94 11.03 6.47
C SER A 560 18.32 9.71 6.02
N GLU A 561 19.02 8.59 6.26
CA GLU A 561 18.50 7.26 5.93
C GLU A 561 17.16 6.96 6.61
N ASP A 562 16.97 7.47 7.83
CA ASP A 562 15.77 7.27 8.65
C ASP A 562 14.65 8.26 8.32
N THR A 563 14.75 9.02 7.22
CA THR A 563 13.76 10.03 6.87
C THR A 563 12.34 9.50 6.75
N THR A 564 12.17 8.22 6.43
CA THR A 564 10.85 7.57 6.31
C THR A 564 10.15 7.35 7.66
N SER A 565 10.84 7.63 8.77
CA SER A 565 10.29 7.66 10.14
C SER A 565 9.92 9.08 10.61
N ASN A 566 10.24 10.10 9.81
CA ASN A 566 10.03 11.51 10.15
C ASN A 566 8.61 11.97 9.81
N TYR A 567 7.63 11.48 10.58
CA TYR A 567 6.22 11.84 10.44
C TYR A 567 5.59 12.11 11.81
N THR A 568 4.45 12.81 11.82
CA THR A 568 3.68 13.04 13.04
C THR A 568 3.08 11.73 13.54
N LYS A 569 3.45 11.32 14.76
CA LYS A 569 2.99 10.06 15.37
C LYS A 569 1.46 10.07 15.54
N PRO A 570 0.72 9.10 14.97
CA PRO A 570 -0.76 9.07 15.06
C PRO A 570 -1.31 9.02 16.49
N GLN A 571 -0.52 8.48 17.42
CA GLN A 571 -0.89 8.38 18.84
C GLN A 571 -1.19 9.75 19.48
N ILE A 572 -0.55 10.82 18.99
CA ILE A 572 -0.80 12.18 19.50
C ILE A 572 -2.26 12.56 19.28
N TYR A 573 -2.82 12.27 18.10
CA TYR A 573 -4.23 12.55 17.79
C TYR A 573 -5.19 11.74 18.67
N LEU A 574 -4.87 10.48 18.95
CA LEU A 574 -5.67 9.64 19.84
C LEU A 574 -5.71 10.20 21.26
N ILE A 575 -4.58 10.65 21.80
CA ILE A 575 -4.50 11.25 23.14
C ILE A 575 -5.38 12.50 23.20
N THR A 576 -5.27 13.40 22.20
CA THR A 576 -6.10 14.61 22.13
C THR A 576 -7.59 14.27 22.07
N LEU A 577 -7.98 13.28 21.26
CA LEU A 577 -9.37 12.84 21.15
C LEU A 577 -9.89 12.21 22.43
N ILE A 578 -9.09 11.40 23.13
CA ILE A 578 -9.47 10.82 24.43
C ILE A 578 -9.69 11.94 25.46
N THR A 579 -8.84 12.95 25.49
CA THR A 579 -8.99 14.11 26.39
C THR A 579 -10.29 14.87 26.10
N ILE A 580 -10.55 15.20 24.83
CA ILE A 580 -11.81 15.85 24.41
C ILE A 580 -13.00 14.98 24.79
N ASN A 581 -12.91 13.67 24.54
CA ASN A 581 -13.97 12.71 24.80
C ASN A 581 -14.35 12.63 26.29
N VAL A 582 -13.36 12.60 27.18
CA VAL A 582 -13.57 12.62 28.64
C VAL A 582 -14.22 13.94 29.07
N LEU A 583 -13.73 15.07 28.57
CA LEU A 583 -14.31 16.39 28.86
C LEU A 583 -15.76 16.48 28.37
N SER A 584 -16.05 16.03 27.14
CA SER A 584 -17.41 16.00 26.59
C SER A 584 -18.36 15.16 27.43
N PHE A 585 -17.94 13.97 27.87
CA PHE A 585 -18.73 13.13 28.75
C PHE A 585 -19.03 13.82 30.10
N LEU A 586 -18.02 14.41 30.73
CA LEU A 586 -18.18 15.10 32.02
C LEU A 586 -19.13 16.30 31.91
N ILE A 587 -19.02 17.10 30.86
CA ILE A 587 -19.90 18.26 30.59
C ILE A 587 -21.34 17.79 30.38
N ALA A 588 -21.54 16.76 29.54
CA ALA A 588 -22.87 16.21 29.26
C ALA A 588 -23.53 15.70 30.56
N LEU A 589 -22.79 14.92 31.36
CA LEU A 589 -23.27 14.40 32.64
C LEU A 589 -23.59 15.52 33.63
N TYR A 590 -22.73 16.53 33.74
CA TYR A 590 -22.93 17.67 34.64
C TYR A 590 -24.17 18.49 34.26
N LYS A 591 -24.31 18.84 32.98
CA LYS A 591 -25.47 19.60 32.48
C LYS A 591 -26.77 18.80 32.63
N PHE A 592 -26.75 17.49 32.38
CA PHE A 592 -27.92 16.63 32.60
C PHE A 592 -28.39 16.64 34.06
N LYS A 593 -27.46 16.65 35.03
CA LYS A 593 -27.83 16.73 36.46
C LYS A 593 -28.56 18.04 36.81
N LYS A 594 -28.07 19.16 36.26
CA LYS A 594 -28.52 20.52 36.56
C LYS A 594 -29.75 20.98 35.77
N LYS A 595 -30.20 20.22 34.76
CA LYS A 595 -31.39 20.57 33.99
C LYS A 595 -32.62 20.41 34.89
N ASP A 596 -33.22 21.54 35.28
CA ASP A 596 -34.54 21.56 35.92
C ASP A 596 -35.61 21.32 34.85
N PHE A 597 -36.61 20.51 35.19
CA PHE A 597 -37.71 20.10 34.31
C PHE A 597 -39.03 20.72 34.75
#